data_AF-A0A975FM99-F1
#
_entry.id   AF-A0A975FM99-F1
#
_cell.length_a   1.000
_cell.length_b   1.000
_cell.length_c   1.000
_cell.angle_alpha   90.00
_cell.angle_beta   90.00
_cell.angle_gamma   90.00
#
_symmetry.space_group_name_H-M   'P 1'
#
loop_
_entity.id
_entity.type
_entity.pdbx_description
1 polymer ?
#
loop_
_entity_poly.entity_id
_entity_poly.type
_entity_poly.pdbx_seq_one_letter_code
_entity_poly.pdbx_strand_id
1 'polypeptide(L)' 'MSTDDGHQDETPEELKQKFREALDRKKSAAKKREGESHLDGTSGAQGAHGRADHRREFRRKSG' A
#
# COMPACT_ATOMS: atom_id res chain seq x y z
N MET A 1 20.87 -14.38 2.20
CA MET A 1 20.17 -15.44 2.94
C MET A 1 19.00 -15.88 2.09
N SER A 2 19.17 -16.95 1.31
CA SER A 2 18.12 -17.54 0.47
C SER A 2 17.60 -18.76 1.22
N THR A 3 16.37 -18.69 1.73
CA THR A 3 15.69 -19.83 2.36
C THR A 3 14.36 -20.00 1.67
N ASP A 4 14.36 -20.78 0.59
CA ASP A 4 13.16 -21.45 0.08
C ASP A 4 13.64 -22.66 -0.73
N ASP A 5 14.17 -23.67 -0.04
CA ASP A 5 14.45 -24.97 -0.65
C ASP A 5 13.73 -26.02 0.21
N GLY A 6 12.41 -25.98 0.09
CA GLY A 6 11.47 -26.87 0.77
C GLY A 6 10.66 -27.66 -0.26
N HIS A 7 11.28 -28.13 -1.34
CA HIS A 7 10.68 -29.18 -2.18
C HIS A 7 10.91 -30.52 -1.49
N GLN A 8 10.20 -30.72 -0.38
CA GLN A 8 9.98 -32.07 0.13
C GLN A 8 9.05 -32.76 -0.87
N ASP A 9 9.25 -34.05 -1.13
CA ASP A 9 8.45 -34.87 -2.05
C ASP A 9 7.00 -34.97 -1.55
N GLU A 10 6.25 -33.89 -1.74
CA GLU A 10 4.88 -33.77 -1.29
C GLU A 10 3.98 -34.47 -2.27
N THR A 11 3.15 -35.35 -1.73
CA THR A 11 2.10 -36.00 -2.51
C THR A 11 1.19 -34.92 -3.11
N PRO A 12 0.57 -35.17 -4.28
CA PRO A 12 -0.28 -34.18 -4.94
C PRO A 12 -1.45 -33.68 -4.08
N GLU A 13 -1.83 -34.41 -3.04
CA GLU A 13 -2.85 -33.99 -2.07
C GLU A 13 -2.31 -32.98 -1.05
N GLU A 14 -1.08 -33.14 -0.58
CA GLU A 14 -0.42 -32.18 0.33
C GLU A 14 -0.23 -30.83 -0.37
N LEU A 15 0.16 -30.84 -1.65
CA LEU A 15 0.28 -29.63 -2.47
C LEU A 15 -1.07 -28.89 -2.59
N LYS A 16 -2.17 -29.61 -2.84
CA LYS A 16 -3.51 -29.00 -2.91
C LYS A 16 -3.92 -28.39 -1.57
N GLN A 17 -3.59 -29.06 -0.46
CA GLN A 17 -3.90 -28.56 0.87
C GLN A 17 -3.12 -27.27 1.16
N LYS A 18 -1.81 -27.24 0.88
CA LYS A 18 -0.98 -26.04 1.06
C LYS A 18 -1.42 -24.90 0.15
N PHE A 19 -1.85 -25.20 -1.07
CA PHE A 19 -2.35 -24.17 -1.98
C PHE A 19 -3.66 -23.52 -1.48
N ARG A 20 -4.58 -24.33 -0.95
CA ARG A 20 -5.80 -23.83 -0.30
C ARG A 20 -5.48 -22.98 0.92
N GLU A 21 -4.59 -23.48 1.78
CA GLU A 21 -4.16 -22.76 2.98
C GLU A 21 -3.49 -21.42 2.63
N ALA A 22 -2.63 -21.40 1.61
CA ALA A 22 -1.99 -20.18 1.13
C ALA A 22 -3.00 -19.17 0.58
N LEU A 23 -4.03 -19.63 -0.16
CA LEU A 23 -5.11 -18.77 -0.64
C LEU A 23 -5.92 -18.18 0.50
N ASP A 24 -6.24 -18.96 1.53
CA ASP A 24 -7.02 -18.49 2.67
C ASP A 24 -6.19 -17.53 3.55
N ARG A 25 -4.90 -17.79 3.73
CA ARG A 25 -3.95 -16.87 4.36
C ARG A 25 -3.86 -15.54 3.59
N LYS A 26 -3.82 -15.58 2.26
CA LYS A 26 -3.80 -14.36 1.42
C LYS A 26 -5.12 -13.58 1.52
N LYS A 27 -6.27 -14.26 1.45
CA LYS A 27 -7.60 -13.64 1.57
C LYS A 27 -7.79 -12.99 2.94
N SER A 28 -7.40 -13.68 4.01
CA SER A 28 -7.48 -13.13 5.37
C SER A 28 -6.52 -11.96 5.58
N ALA A 29 -5.30 -12.03 5.05
CA ALA A 29 -4.35 -10.92 5.08
C ALA A 29 -4.82 -9.70 4.27
N ALA A 30 -5.45 -9.92 3.11
CA ALA A 30 -6.06 -8.85 2.32
C ALA A 30 -7.18 -8.16 3.11
N LYS A 31 -8.09 -8.94 3.72
CA LYS A 31 -9.15 -8.42 4.58
C LYS A 31 -8.62 -7.60 5.77
N LYS A 32 -7.47 -7.98 6.33
CA LYS A 32 -6.81 -7.23 7.42
C LYS A 32 -6.16 -5.92 6.96
N ARG A 33 -5.74 -5.81 5.70
CA ARG A 33 -5.07 -4.59 5.17
C ARG A 33 -6.05 -3.54 4.65
N GLU A 34 -7.26 -3.94 4.28
CA GLU A 34 -8.24 -3.08 3.61
C GLU A 34 -9.00 -2.12 4.55
N GLY A 35 -9.04 -2.37 5.87
CA GLY A 35 -9.92 -1.61 6.78
C GLY A 35 -9.32 -0.38 7.43
N GLU A 36 -8.19 -0.51 8.13
CA GLU A 36 -7.86 0.45 9.21
C GLU A 36 -6.54 1.20 9.01
N SER A 37 -5.63 0.67 8.18
CA SER A 37 -4.28 1.26 7.99
C SER A 37 -4.26 2.65 7.36
N HIS A 38 -5.34 3.06 6.72
CA HIS A 38 -5.52 4.36 6.07
C HIS A 38 -6.58 5.23 6.78
N LEU A 39 -7.27 4.70 7.80
CA LEU A 39 -8.18 5.46 8.66
C LEU A 39 -7.40 6.19 9.78
N ASP A 40 -6.38 5.53 10.34
CA ASP A 40 -5.52 6.12 11.39
C ASP A 40 -4.33 6.91 10.83
N GLY A 41 -4.00 6.71 9.56
CA GLY A 41 -3.01 7.51 8.85
C GLY A 41 -3.67 8.78 8.37
N THR A 42 -3.38 9.92 8.99
CA THR A 42 -3.69 11.23 8.43
C THR A 42 -3.27 11.23 6.96
N SER A 43 -4.23 11.33 6.03
CA SER A 43 -3.92 11.32 4.62
C SER A 43 -2.92 12.45 4.37
N GLY A 44 -1.73 12.14 3.86
CA GLY A 44 -0.66 13.11 3.59
C GLY A 44 -1.06 14.25 2.63
N ALA A 45 -2.30 14.24 2.12
CA ALA A 45 -2.99 15.37 1.54
C ALA A 45 -3.46 16.39 2.60
N GLN A 46 -2.57 16.83 3.50
CA GLN A 46 -2.77 18.07 4.24
C GLN A 46 -2.54 19.24 3.27
N GLY A 47 -3.57 19.60 2.51
CA GLY A 47 -3.64 20.85 1.75
C GLY A 47 -2.64 20.97 0.62
N ALA A 48 -3.10 20.71 -0.61
CA ALA A 48 -2.42 21.15 -1.82
C ALA A 48 -2.24 22.69 -1.78
N HIS A 49 -1.06 23.14 -1.37
CA HIS A 49 -0.64 24.54 -1.33
C HIS A 49 -1.40 25.41 -0.29
N GLY A 50 -0.70 25.81 0.78
CA GLY A 50 -1.13 26.93 1.61
C GLY A 50 -1.38 28.19 0.77
N ARG A 51 -2.23 29.10 1.27
CA ARG A 51 -2.56 30.36 0.57
C ARG A 51 -1.26 30.99 0.07
N ALA A 52 -1.19 31.26 -1.24
CA ALA A 52 -0.03 31.90 -1.83
C ALA A 52 0.05 33.34 -1.32
N ASP A 53 0.68 33.53 -0.14
CA ASP A 53 0.83 34.82 0.54
C ASP A 53 1.68 35.83 -0.25
N HIS A 54 2.15 35.47 -1.44
CA HIS A 54 3.01 36.29 -2.26
C HIS A 54 2.54 36.32 -3.73
N ARG A 55 1.46 37.07 -4.01
CA ARG A 55 1.28 37.61 -5.36
C ARG A 55 2.38 38.64 -5.62
N ARG A 56 3.33 38.28 -6.48
CA ARG A 56 4.31 39.23 -7.02
C ARG A 56 3.62 40.06 -8.10
N GLU A 57 3.21 41.28 -7.75
CA GLU A 57 2.72 42.24 -8.72
C GLU A 57 3.90 42.89 -9.42
N PHE A 58 4.10 42.57 -10.70
CA PHE A 58 5.09 43.25 -11.51
C PHE A 58 4.61 44.67 -11.75
N ARG A 59 5.34 45.66 -11.21
CA ARG A 59 5.17 47.06 -11.57
C ARG A 59 5.45 47.18 -13.07
N ARG A 60 4.39 47.19 -13.87
CA ARG A 60 4.49 47.53 -15.29
C ARG A 60 5.08 48.92 -15.37
N LYS A 61 6.15 49.06 -16.16
CA LYS A 61 6.76 50.37 -16.44
C LYS A 61 5.63 51.27 -16.94
N SER A 62 5.52 52.42 -16.27
CA SER A 62 4.45 53.41 -16.36
C SER A 62 3.92 53.64 -17.78
N GLY A 63 2.63 53.96 -17.86
CA GLY A 63 2.08 54.67 -19.01
C GLY A 63 2.81 55.96 -19.32
#